data_AF-A0A2M7QX87-F1
#
_entry.id   AF-A0A2M7QX87-F1
#
_cell.length_a   1.000
_cell.length_b   1.000
_cell.length_c   1.000
_cell.angle_alpha   90.00
_cell.angle_beta   90.00
_cell.angle_gamma   90.00
#
_symmetry.space_group_name_H-M   'P 1'
#
loop_
_entity.id
_entity.type
_entity.pdbx_description
1 polymer ?
#
loop_
_entity_poly.entity_id
_entity_poly.type
_entity_poly.pdbx_seq_one_letter_code
_entity_poly.pdbx_strand_id
1 'polypeptide(L)'
;MKELKIIDDHEFLLGINRAIAEGRHVDQLKERLEEYADYRQVLDPFFSRLHNPSNQIFTFLVTFDYSKVVTRTIEIHGKQTFNQFAKEIISSMGWYNDHMHGFSLKNVPGKTPHEVHRFSWYAPYWEQDPYPTIFTDRVRIYYFDWITHPEIGFTFDYGDDHHFNIKLIGARVPTSFEKQTMFPRLVSHKGRAIAQYPGINERTGEVKNIYKNYFD
;
A
#
# COMPACT_ATOMS: atom_id res chain seq x y z
N MET A 1 -8.50 26.37 4.09
CA MET A 1 -7.45 25.36 3.81
C MET A 1 -7.88 24.59 2.58
N LYS A 2 -6.97 24.34 1.61
CA LYS A 2 -7.31 23.58 0.40
C LYS A 2 -7.47 22.10 0.78
N GLU A 3 -8.61 21.52 0.45
CA GLU A 3 -8.90 20.09 0.64
C GLU A 3 -7.80 19.24 -0.01
N LEU A 4 -7.39 18.15 0.66
CA LEU A 4 -6.40 17.23 0.10
C LEU A 4 -7.08 16.42 -1.00
N LYS A 5 -6.90 16.84 -2.26
CA LYS A 5 -7.34 16.06 -3.42
C LYS A 5 -6.28 15.01 -3.76
N ILE A 6 -6.54 13.75 -3.39
CA ILE A 6 -5.64 12.60 -3.63
C ILE A 6 -5.93 11.93 -4.96
N ILE A 7 -7.20 11.86 -5.30
CA ILE A 7 -7.71 11.27 -6.54
C ILE A 7 -8.17 12.41 -7.43
N ASP A 8 -7.77 12.37 -8.70
CA ASP A 8 -8.33 13.26 -9.72
C ASP A 8 -9.40 12.52 -10.51
N ASP A 9 -10.65 12.81 -10.20
CA ASP A 9 -11.84 12.09 -10.63
C ASP A 9 -12.74 12.89 -11.59
N HIS A 10 -12.30 14.09 -11.98
CA HIS A 10 -13.10 14.98 -12.83
C HIS A 10 -13.52 14.31 -14.14
N GLU A 11 -12.55 13.75 -14.88
CA GLU A 11 -12.81 13.10 -16.17
C GLU A 11 -13.66 11.84 -16.02
N PHE A 12 -13.46 11.08 -14.93
CA PHE A 12 -14.26 9.90 -14.63
C PHE A 12 -15.73 10.26 -14.41
N LEU A 13 -15.99 11.22 -13.52
CA LEU A 13 -17.35 11.65 -13.21
C LEU A 13 -18.03 12.29 -14.44
N LEU A 14 -17.31 13.11 -15.19
CA LEU A 14 -17.83 13.74 -16.41
C LEU A 14 -18.17 12.69 -17.47
N GLY A 15 -17.28 11.73 -17.70
CA GLY A 15 -17.44 10.65 -18.66
C GLY A 15 -18.65 9.76 -18.36
N ILE A 16 -18.77 9.30 -17.10
CA ILE A 16 -19.89 8.46 -16.67
C ILE A 16 -21.23 9.21 -16.78
N ASN A 17 -21.31 10.43 -16.26
CA ASN A 17 -22.57 11.19 -16.28
C ASN A 17 -23.03 11.49 -17.70
N ARG A 18 -22.09 11.77 -18.62
CA ARG A 18 -22.40 11.93 -20.04
C ARG A 18 -22.97 10.64 -20.64
N ALA A 19 -22.34 9.48 -20.39
CA ALA A 19 -22.82 8.20 -20.91
C ALA A 19 -24.22 7.83 -20.37
N ILE A 20 -24.50 8.13 -19.09
CA ILE A 20 -25.83 7.97 -18.50
C ILE A 20 -26.86 8.88 -19.19
N ALA A 21 -26.52 10.16 -19.43
CA ALA A 21 -27.41 11.10 -20.12
C ALA A 21 -27.71 10.68 -21.57
N GLU A 22 -26.78 9.97 -22.21
CA GLU A 22 -26.95 9.37 -23.54
C GLU A 22 -27.71 8.03 -23.51
N GLY A 23 -28.11 7.53 -22.34
CA GLY A 23 -28.85 6.27 -22.18
C GLY A 23 -27.99 5.01 -22.33
N ARG A 24 -26.66 5.11 -22.23
CA ARG A 24 -25.74 3.98 -22.41
C ARG A 24 -25.47 3.28 -21.07
N HIS A 25 -25.74 1.98 -20.99
CA HIS A 25 -25.40 1.13 -19.82
C HIS A 25 -25.81 1.75 -18.47
N VAL A 26 -26.98 2.39 -18.41
CA VAL A 26 -27.38 3.29 -17.32
C VAL A 26 -27.30 2.62 -15.95
N ASP A 27 -27.82 1.39 -15.83
CA ASP A 27 -27.86 0.70 -14.53
C ASP A 27 -26.46 0.31 -14.06
N GLN A 28 -25.62 -0.22 -14.97
CA GLN A 28 -24.23 -0.54 -14.64
C GLN A 28 -23.45 0.72 -14.23
N LEU A 29 -23.62 1.82 -14.95
CA LEU A 29 -22.91 3.06 -14.65
C LEU A 29 -23.36 3.70 -13.33
N LYS A 30 -24.63 3.56 -12.95
CA LYS A 30 -25.09 3.99 -11.62
C LYS A 30 -24.48 3.14 -10.51
N GLU A 31 -24.44 1.83 -10.67
CA GLU A 31 -23.77 0.92 -9.74
C GLU A 31 -22.29 1.32 -9.57
N ARG A 32 -21.57 1.62 -10.67
CA ARG A 32 -20.17 2.11 -10.59
C ARG A 32 -20.04 3.41 -9.80
N LEU A 33 -20.98 4.35 -9.94
CA LEU A 33 -20.97 5.59 -9.16
C LEU A 33 -21.21 5.32 -7.67
N GLU A 34 -22.09 4.37 -7.34
CA GLU A 34 -22.35 3.95 -5.95
C GLU A 34 -21.11 3.27 -5.33
N GLU A 35 -20.47 2.35 -6.07
CA GLU A 35 -19.22 1.71 -5.66
C GLU A 35 -18.10 2.74 -5.41
N TYR A 36 -17.95 3.71 -6.32
CA TYR A 36 -16.98 4.79 -6.18
C TYR A 36 -17.29 5.69 -4.97
N ALA A 37 -18.57 6.01 -4.74
CA ALA A 37 -18.99 6.78 -3.58
C ALA A 37 -18.67 6.04 -2.25
N ASP A 38 -18.94 4.74 -2.15
CA ASP A 38 -18.60 3.93 -0.97
C ASP A 38 -17.06 3.82 -0.80
N TYR A 39 -16.31 3.70 -1.90
CA TYR A 39 -14.84 3.75 -1.88
C TYR A 39 -14.31 5.07 -1.28
N ARG A 40 -14.82 6.21 -1.74
CA ARG A 40 -14.43 7.54 -1.24
C ARG A 40 -14.86 7.72 0.22
N GLN A 41 -16.09 7.37 0.56
CA GLN A 41 -16.64 7.48 1.90
C GLN A 41 -15.82 6.70 2.93
N VAL A 42 -15.36 5.51 2.57
CA VAL A 42 -14.53 4.69 3.46
C VAL A 42 -13.09 5.18 3.51
N LEU A 43 -12.47 5.49 2.37
CA LEU A 43 -11.01 5.71 2.31
C LEU A 43 -10.61 7.14 2.66
N ASP A 44 -11.41 8.16 2.27
CA ASP A 44 -11.07 9.57 2.50
C ASP A 44 -10.82 9.93 3.98
N PRO A 45 -11.61 9.44 4.96
CA PRO A 45 -11.35 9.71 6.37
C PRO A 45 -9.97 9.27 6.87
N PHE A 46 -9.38 8.25 6.24
CA PHE A 46 -8.04 7.75 6.59
C PHE A 46 -6.94 8.64 6.04
N PHE A 47 -7.24 9.54 5.09
CA PHE A 47 -6.25 10.44 4.52
C PHE A 47 -6.53 11.91 4.87
N SER A 48 -5.90 12.38 5.96
CA SER A 48 -6.01 13.75 6.44
C SER A 48 -4.62 14.37 6.68
N ARG A 49 -4.40 15.59 6.16
CA ARG A 49 -3.18 16.36 6.45
C ARG A 49 -3.09 16.85 7.90
N LEU A 50 -4.18 16.75 8.66
CA LEU A 50 -4.33 17.44 9.95
C LEU A 50 -3.76 16.63 11.12
N HIS A 51 -3.68 15.30 11.00
CA HIS A 51 -3.33 14.45 12.15
C HIS A 51 -1.82 14.25 12.29
N ASN A 52 -1.08 14.26 11.18
CA ASN A 52 0.34 13.91 11.18
C ASN A 52 1.23 15.06 10.70
N PRO A 53 2.21 15.53 11.50
CA PRO A 53 3.17 16.52 11.07
C PRO A 53 4.01 16.02 9.89
N SER A 54 4.04 16.78 8.79
CA SER A 54 4.76 16.38 7.58
C SER A 54 6.27 16.16 7.77
N ASN A 55 6.86 16.79 8.79
CA ASN A 55 8.29 16.74 9.08
C ASN A 55 8.67 15.67 10.12
N GLN A 56 7.82 14.67 10.37
CA GLN A 56 8.17 13.55 11.23
C GLN A 56 8.85 12.42 10.45
N ILE A 57 9.68 11.67 11.15
CA ILE A 57 10.12 10.32 10.75
C ILE A 57 9.20 9.33 11.43
N PHE A 58 8.59 8.46 10.64
CA PHE A 58 7.74 7.38 11.11
C PHE A 58 8.55 6.08 11.12
N THR A 59 8.45 5.33 12.21
CA THR A 59 9.10 4.02 12.37
C THR A 59 8.04 2.94 12.31
N PHE A 60 8.17 2.05 11.33
CA PHE A 60 7.24 0.94 11.11
C PHE A 60 7.90 -0.39 11.38
N LEU A 61 7.17 -1.27 12.08
CA LEU A 61 7.46 -2.70 12.09
C LEU A 61 6.68 -3.34 10.93
N VAL A 62 7.41 -3.95 10.01
CA VAL A 62 6.88 -4.69 8.87
C VAL A 62 7.11 -6.17 9.12
N THR A 63 6.05 -6.95 9.17
CA THR A 63 6.05 -8.39 9.47
C THR A 63 5.54 -9.16 8.28
N PHE A 64 6.32 -10.13 7.80
CA PHE A 64 5.88 -10.99 6.70
C PHE A 64 4.83 -11.99 7.20
N ASP A 65 3.69 -12.08 6.53
CA ASP A 65 2.54 -12.82 7.08
C ASP A 65 2.75 -14.34 7.05
N TYR A 66 3.48 -14.86 6.07
CA TYR A 66 3.86 -16.28 5.99
C TYR A 66 4.90 -16.68 7.04
N SER A 67 5.66 -15.74 7.62
CA SER A 67 6.59 -16.06 8.71
C SER A 67 6.75 -14.90 9.66
N LYS A 68 6.12 -15.00 10.84
CA LYS A 68 6.15 -13.95 11.87
C LYS A 68 7.55 -13.70 12.46
N VAL A 69 8.52 -14.58 12.16
CA VAL A 69 9.93 -14.40 12.52
C VAL A 69 10.61 -13.39 11.60
N VAL A 70 10.13 -13.25 10.36
CA VAL A 70 10.68 -12.34 9.37
C VAL A 70 10.08 -10.96 9.55
N THR A 71 10.88 -10.05 10.10
CA THR A 71 10.47 -8.66 10.35
C THR A 71 11.50 -7.65 9.91
N ARG A 72 11.04 -6.44 9.58
CA ARG A 72 11.84 -5.29 9.17
C ARG A 72 11.35 -4.07 9.94
N THR A 73 12.27 -3.36 10.57
CA THR A 73 11.97 -2.07 11.17
C THR A 73 12.47 -0.99 10.22
N ILE A 74 11.57 -0.23 9.63
CA ILE A 74 11.89 0.77 8.61
C ILE A 74 11.51 2.15 9.13
N GLU A 75 12.42 3.10 8.99
CA GLU A 75 12.13 4.51 9.16
C GLU A 75 11.88 5.18 7.82
N ILE A 76 10.86 6.03 7.75
CA ILE A 76 10.55 6.82 6.56
C ILE A 76 10.12 8.23 6.93
N HIS A 77 10.56 9.22 6.14
CA HIS A 77 10.18 10.61 6.36
C HIS A 77 8.74 10.85 5.89
N GLY A 78 7.93 11.56 6.67
CA GLY A 78 6.50 11.77 6.42
C GLY A 78 6.15 12.29 5.01
N LYS A 79 6.95 13.23 4.49
CA LYS A 79 6.84 13.75 3.11
C LYS A 79 7.11 12.76 1.98
N GLN A 80 7.69 11.59 2.26
CA GLN A 80 7.93 10.55 1.27
C GLN A 80 6.65 9.79 0.95
N THR A 81 6.64 9.17 -0.21
CA THR A 81 5.45 8.51 -0.74
C THR A 81 5.35 7.06 -0.26
N PHE A 82 4.15 6.50 -0.30
CA PHE A 82 3.95 5.07 -0.08
C PHE A 82 4.73 4.22 -1.10
N ASN A 83 4.96 4.70 -2.31
CA ASN A 83 5.79 4.02 -3.31
C ASN A 83 7.25 3.94 -2.87
N GLN A 84 7.78 5.01 -2.26
CA GLN A 84 9.13 4.96 -1.67
C GLN A 84 9.19 3.96 -0.52
N PHE A 85 8.13 3.86 0.29
CA PHE A 85 8.04 2.86 1.34
C PHE A 85 7.99 1.44 0.81
N ALA A 86 7.13 1.17 -0.19
CA ALA A 86 7.01 -0.14 -0.84
C ALA A 86 8.36 -0.60 -1.39
N LYS A 87 9.10 0.29 -2.07
CA LYS A 87 10.44 -0.01 -2.58
C LYS A 87 11.39 -0.45 -1.48
N GLU A 88 11.39 0.23 -0.33
CA GLU A 88 12.23 -0.15 0.81
C GLU A 88 11.81 -1.50 1.41
N ILE A 89 10.51 -1.76 1.54
CA ILE A 89 10.01 -3.06 2.03
C ILE A 89 10.51 -4.18 1.12
N ILE A 90 10.31 -4.05 -0.19
CA ILE A 90 10.73 -5.03 -1.21
C ILE A 90 12.25 -5.21 -1.20
N SER A 91 13.02 -4.11 -1.22
CA SER A 91 14.49 -4.20 -1.22
C SER A 91 15.04 -4.77 0.09
N SER A 92 14.37 -4.53 1.22
CA SER A 92 14.76 -5.12 2.52
C SER A 92 14.55 -6.64 2.59
N MET A 93 13.79 -7.20 1.65
CA MET A 93 13.66 -8.64 1.44
C MET A 93 14.69 -9.18 0.44
N GLY A 94 15.49 -8.31 -0.18
CA GLY A 94 16.43 -8.67 -1.25
C GLY A 94 15.74 -8.95 -2.58
N TRP A 95 14.53 -8.43 -2.77
CA TRP A 95 13.73 -8.62 -3.98
C TRP A 95 13.87 -7.43 -4.93
N TYR A 96 13.60 -7.69 -6.21
CA TYR A 96 13.42 -6.70 -7.25
C TYR A 96 11.96 -6.22 -7.25
N ASN A 97 11.74 -4.92 -7.46
CA ASN A 97 10.38 -4.37 -7.59
C ASN A 97 9.93 -4.43 -9.06
N ASP A 98 9.75 -5.64 -9.57
CA ASP A 98 9.37 -5.97 -10.94
C ASP A 98 7.89 -6.40 -11.07
N HIS A 99 7.18 -6.52 -9.95
CA HIS A 99 5.74 -6.82 -9.89
C HIS A 99 4.93 -5.66 -9.31
N MET A 100 3.61 -5.75 -9.49
CA MET A 100 2.69 -4.79 -8.88
C MET A 100 2.61 -4.96 -7.36
N HIS A 101 2.23 -3.87 -6.69
CA HIS A 101 2.04 -3.84 -5.25
C HIS A 101 0.90 -2.92 -4.85
N GLY A 102 0.45 -3.03 -3.61
CA GLY A 102 -0.51 -2.12 -3.04
C GLY A 102 -0.54 -2.22 -1.53
N PHE A 103 -1.09 -1.18 -0.92
CA PHE A 103 -1.40 -1.17 0.51
C PHE A 103 -2.90 -1.19 0.70
N SER A 104 -3.35 -1.78 1.79
CA SER A 104 -4.78 -1.88 2.13
C SER A 104 -5.00 -1.49 3.57
N LEU A 105 -6.23 -1.09 3.89
CA LEU A 105 -6.67 -1.10 5.28
C LEU A 105 -6.60 -2.55 5.83
N LYS A 106 -6.56 -2.72 7.16
CA LYS A 106 -6.69 -4.05 7.79
C LYS A 106 -8.03 -4.27 8.45
N ASN A 107 -8.59 -3.20 9.03
CA ASN A 107 -9.87 -3.26 9.72
C ASN A 107 -10.71 -2.09 9.24
N VAL A 108 -11.79 -2.40 8.52
CA VAL A 108 -12.83 -1.43 8.19
C VAL A 108 -14.09 -1.86 8.93
N PRO A 109 -14.64 -1.02 9.83
CA PRO A 109 -15.86 -1.37 10.55
C PRO A 109 -17.00 -1.78 9.61
N GLY A 110 -17.60 -2.94 9.89
CA GLY A 110 -18.73 -3.44 9.11
C GLY A 110 -18.40 -4.05 7.75
N LYS A 111 -17.11 -4.27 7.42
CA LYS A 111 -16.68 -4.90 6.17
C LYS A 111 -15.96 -6.22 6.44
N THR A 112 -16.16 -7.20 5.56
CA THR A 112 -15.46 -8.49 5.60
C THR A 112 -14.02 -8.35 5.08
N PRO A 113 -13.09 -9.27 5.41
CA PRO A 113 -11.70 -9.19 4.95
C PRO A 113 -11.56 -9.03 3.43
N HIS A 114 -12.41 -9.70 2.63
CA HIS A 114 -12.42 -9.56 1.17
C HIS A 114 -12.81 -8.15 0.72
N GLU A 115 -13.78 -7.52 1.38
CA GLU A 115 -14.17 -6.13 1.15
C GLU A 115 -13.16 -5.13 1.70
N VAL A 116 -12.15 -5.55 2.46
CA VAL A 116 -11.07 -4.63 2.87
C VAL A 116 -10.11 -4.37 1.69
N HIS A 117 -9.91 -5.34 0.80
CA HIS A 117 -9.00 -5.22 -0.34
C HIS A 117 -9.46 -4.22 -1.41
N ARG A 118 -10.78 -3.92 -1.52
CA ARG A 118 -11.28 -2.81 -2.35
C ARG A 118 -10.88 -1.44 -1.82
N PHE A 119 -10.51 -1.33 -0.54
CA PHE A 119 -10.03 -0.10 0.09
C PHE A 119 -8.49 -0.07 0.11
N SER A 120 -7.92 -0.21 -1.08
CA SER A 120 -6.48 -0.25 -1.31
C SER A 120 -6.01 0.93 -2.16
N TRP A 121 -4.70 1.12 -2.15
CA TRP A 121 -3.99 2.04 -3.03
C TRP A 121 -2.78 1.38 -3.64
N TYR A 122 -2.64 1.56 -4.95
CA TYR A 122 -1.86 0.66 -5.80
C TYR A 122 -0.61 1.31 -6.36
N ALA A 123 0.30 0.48 -6.86
CA ALA A 123 1.48 0.89 -7.58
C ALA A 123 1.15 1.87 -8.73
N PRO A 124 2.11 2.73 -9.14
CA PRO A 124 1.93 3.56 -10.33
C PRO A 124 1.59 2.70 -11.54
N TYR A 125 0.75 3.23 -12.44
CA TYR A 125 0.30 2.56 -13.66
C TYR A 125 -0.64 1.35 -13.45
N TRP A 126 -1.11 1.10 -12.22
CA TRP A 126 -2.22 0.18 -12.00
C TRP A 126 -3.47 0.63 -12.75
N GLU A 127 -4.26 -0.33 -13.24
CA GLU A 127 -5.47 -0.06 -14.01
C GLU A 127 -6.51 0.68 -13.17
N GLN A 128 -7.13 1.72 -13.75
CA GLN A 128 -8.20 2.49 -13.11
C GLN A 128 -9.57 1.98 -13.53
N ASP A 129 -9.76 0.66 -13.43
CA ASP A 129 -11.00 -0.04 -13.70
C ASP A 129 -11.41 -0.76 -12.41
N PRO A 130 -12.62 -0.54 -11.86
CA PRO A 130 -13.75 0.18 -12.46
C PRO A 130 -13.85 1.68 -12.18
N TYR A 131 -13.00 2.23 -11.33
CA TYR A 131 -13.00 3.65 -10.98
C TYR A 131 -11.59 4.12 -10.60
N PRO A 132 -11.33 5.45 -10.58
CA PRO A 132 -10.06 6.00 -10.14
C PRO A 132 -9.68 5.54 -8.74
N THR A 133 -8.44 5.10 -8.59
CA THR A 133 -7.88 4.66 -7.32
C THR A 133 -6.75 5.59 -6.88
N ILE A 134 -6.37 5.48 -5.60
CA ILE A 134 -5.18 6.15 -5.09
C ILE A 134 -3.93 5.42 -5.57
N PHE A 135 -2.93 6.17 -6.05
CA PHE A 135 -1.61 5.62 -6.36
C PHE A 135 -0.56 5.92 -5.30
N THR A 136 0.28 4.92 -5.02
CA THR A 136 1.31 4.95 -3.98
C THR A 136 2.36 6.04 -4.19
N ASP A 137 2.58 6.50 -5.42
CA ASP A 137 3.50 7.60 -5.75
C ASP A 137 2.89 9.00 -5.57
N ARG A 138 1.58 9.10 -5.36
CA ARG A 138 0.86 10.36 -5.15
C ARG A 138 0.52 10.62 -3.68
N VAL A 139 0.40 9.56 -2.88
CA VAL A 139 0.16 9.67 -1.43
C VAL A 139 1.45 9.68 -0.62
N ARG A 140 1.54 10.62 0.31
CA ARG A 140 2.63 10.74 1.27
C ARG A 140 2.28 10.04 2.57
N ILE A 141 3.29 9.53 3.28
CA ILE A 141 3.11 8.83 4.55
C ILE A 141 2.33 9.67 5.56
N TYR A 142 2.63 10.97 5.66
CA TYR A 142 1.94 11.86 6.60
C TYR A 142 0.47 12.15 6.25
N TYR A 143 -0.02 11.74 5.07
CA TYR A 143 -1.44 11.88 4.75
C TYR A 143 -2.28 10.86 5.48
N PHE A 144 -1.76 9.66 5.75
CA PHE A 144 -2.55 8.62 6.40
C PHE A 144 -2.71 8.91 7.90
N ASP A 145 -3.87 8.61 8.47
CA ASP A 145 -4.16 8.80 9.90
C ASP A 145 -3.60 7.68 10.76
N TRP A 146 -2.30 7.74 11.01
CA TRP A 146 -1.61 6.78 11.88
C TRP A 146 -1.99 6.85 13.37
N ILE A 147 -2.65 7.92 13.83
CA ILE A 147 -3.02 8.08 15.24
C ILE A 147 -4.17 7.13 15.56
N THR A 148 -5.20 7.13 14.71
CA THR A 148 -6.38 6.30 14.89
C THR A 148 -6.23 4.92 14.25
N HIS A 149 -5.40 4.82 13.20
CA HIS A 149 -5.20 3.58 12.45
C HIS A 149 -3.69 3.26 12.34
N PRO A 150 -3.08 2.69 13.38
CA PRO A 150 -1.64 2.43 13.40
C PRO A 150 -1.21 1.24 12.53
N GLU A 151 -2.14 0.50 11.91
CA GLU A 151 -1.86 -0.73 11.17
C GLU A 151 -2.49 -0.75 9.77
N ILE A 152 -1.71 -1.19 8.79
CA ILE A 152 -2.15 -1.40 7.39
C ILE A 152 -1.55 -2.69 6.82
N GLY A 153 -2.12 -3.17 5.72
CA GLY A 153 -1.60 -4.27 4.92
C GLY A 153 -0.72 -3.76 3.78
N PHE A 154 0.20 -4.61 3.34
CA PHE A 154 0.94 -4.43 2.10
C PHE A 154 1.05 -5.76 1.37
N THR A 155 0.74 -5.74 0.07
CA THR A 155 0.84 -6.90 -0.81
C THR A 155 1.81 -6.56 -1.93
N PHE A 156 2.76 -7.44 -2.19
CA PHE A 156 3.66 -7.40 -3.34
C PHE A 156 3.48 -8.68 -4.15
N ASP A 157 3.56 -8.55 -5.47
CA ASP A 157 3.34 -9.66 -6.40
C ASP A 157 1.97 -10.31 -6.22
N TYR A 158 0.96 -9.80 -6.91
CA TYR A 158 -0.40 -10.36 -6.83
C TYR A 158 -0.53 -11.77 -7.42
N GLY A 159 0.52 -12.31 -8.08
CA GLY A 159 0.57 -13.71 -8.50
C GLY A 159 0.95 -14.62 -7.34
N ASP A 160 2.03 -14.28 -6.64
CA ASP A 160 2.58 -15.06 -5.52
C ASP A 160 2.05 -14.64 -4.13
N ASP A 161 1.30 -13.54 -4.08
CA ASP A 161 0.51 -13.02 -2.97
C ASP A 161 1.32 -12.72 -1.70
N HIS A 162 2.47 -12.05 -1.83
CA HIS A 162 3.34 -11.76 -0.68
C HIS A 162 2.76 -10.67 0.23
N HIS A 163 2.19 -11.10 1.37
CA HIS A 163 1.57 -10.21 2.36
C HIS A 163 2.48 -9.80 3.51
N PHE A 164 2.31 -8.55 3.92
CA PHE A 164 2.97 -7.96 5.08
C PHE A 164 1.96 -7.22 5.98
N ASN A 165 2.10 -7.40 7.29
CA ASN A 165 1.52 -6.51 8.28
C ASN A 165 2.48 -5.34 8.55
N ILE A 166 1.98 -4.11 8.46
CA ILE A 166 2.73 -2.90 8.78
C ILE A 166 2.09 -2.24 9.98
N LYS A 167 2.88 -2.01 11.03
CA LYS A 167 2.46 -1.34 12.25
C LYS A 167 3.35 -0.14 12.54
N LEU A 168 2.75 1.03 12.78
CA LEU A 168 3.46 2.18 13.34
C LEU A 168 3.90 1.85 14.78
N ILE A 169 5.20 1.93 15.05
CA ILE A 169 5.76 1.67 16.38
C ILE A 169 6.43 2.90 17.00
N GLY A 170 6.56 3.99 16.24
CA GLY A 170 7.11 5.24 16.74
C GLY A 170 7.08 6.35 15.71
N ALA A 171 7.13 7.59 16.19
CA ALA A 171 7.33 8.77 15.37
C ALA A 171 8.23 9.75 16.10
N ARG A 172 9.11 10.43 15.37
CA ARG A 172 10.04 11.42 15.94
C ARG A 172 10.29 12.57 14.97
N VAL A 173 10.78 13.68 15.50
CA VAL A 173 11.29 14.77 14.67
C VAL A 173 12.71 14.39 14.19
N PRO A 174 13.10 14.68 12.93
CA PRO A 174 14.46 14.48 12.47
C PRO A 174 15.43 15.38 13.24
N THR A 175 16.62 14.87 13.49
CA THR A 175 17.73 15.66 14.05
C THR A 175 18.26 16.66 13.03
N SER A 176 19.07 17.63 13.47
CA SER A 176 19.65 18.67 12.59
C SER A 176 20.55 18.11 11.46
N PHE A 177 21.06 16.89 11.62
CA PHE A 177 21.92 16.23 10.63
C PHE A 177 21.16 15.33 9.67
N GLU A 178 19.91 14.99 9.97
CA GLU A 178 19.10 14.08 9.18
C GLU A 178 18.37 14.81 8.06
N LYS A 179 18.65 14.42 6.82
CA LYS A 179 17.97 14.93 5.62
C LYS A 179 16.93 13.92 5.14
N GLN A 180 15.88 14.40 4.48
CA GLN A 180 14.84 13.52 3.90
C GLN A 180 15.42 12.44 2.98
N THR A 181 16.51 12.73 2.25
CA THR A 181 17.18 11.77 1.34
C THR A 181 17.87 10.60 2.05
N MET A 182 18.02 10.65 3.38
CA MET A 182 18.54 9.54 4.18
C MET A 182 17.48 8.49 4.51
N PHE A 183 16.26 8.71 4.03
CA PHE A 183 15.10 7.85 4.23
C PHE A 183 14.53 7.44 2.86
N PRO A 184 13.77 6.33 2.76
CA PRO A 184 13.55 5.35 3.82
C PRO A 184 14.85 4.65 4.19
N ARG A 185 14.90 4.04 5.38
CA ARG A 185 16.03 3.22 5.79
C ARG A 185 15.61 2.05 6.66
N LEU A 186 16.20 0.89 6.41
CA LEU A 186 16.14 -0.25 7.31
C LEU A 186 16.96 0.03 8.59
N VAL A 187 16.28 0.04 9.74
CA VAL A 187 16.89 0.24 11.07
C VAL A 187 17.28 -1.09 11.70
N SER A 188 16.46 -2.12 11.54
CA SER A 188 16.74 -3.46 12.04
C SER A 188 15.97 -4.52 11.25
N HIS A 189 16.44 -5.77 11.29
CA HIS A 189 15.72 -6.89 10.71
C HIS A 189 15.88 -8.15 11.57
N LYS A 190 14.87 -9.02 11.53
CA LYS A 190 14.88 -10.36 12.12
C LYS A 190 14.43 -11.38 11.08
N GLY A 191 14.94 -12.60 11.21
CA GLY A 191 14.62 -13.69 10.29
C GLY A 191 15.28 -13.53 8.92
N ARG A 192 15.46 -14.64 8.22
CA ARG A 192 15.97 -14.67 6.86
C ARG A 192 14.81 -14.33 5.90
N ALA A 193 15.03 -13.40 4.96
CA ALA A 193 14.07 -13.17 3.88
C ALA A 193 13.82 -14.47 3.09
N ILE A 194 12.59 -14.67 2.60
CA ILE A 194 12.34 -15.71 1.60
C ILE A 194 12.93 -15.27 0.26
N ALA A 195 13.32 -16.22 -0.59
CA ALA A 195 13.72 -15.90 -1.95
C ALA A 195 12.51 -15.35 -2.72
N GLN A 196 12.74 -14.38 -3.63
CA GLN A 196 11.68 -13.81 -4.46
C GLN A 196 11.05 -14.88 -5.35
N TYR A 197 11.89 -15.64 -6.06
CA TYR A 197 11.46 -16.72 -6.93
C TYR A 197 11.97 -18.07 -6.45
N PRO A 198 11.20 -19.14 -6.68
CA PRO A 198 11.72 -20.50 -6.67
C PRO A 198 12.97 -20.64 -7.51
N GLY A 199 14.01 -21.20 -6.90
CA GLY A 199 15.17 -21.63 -7.65
C GLY A 199 14.75 -22.76 -8.59
N ILE A 200 15.06 -22.64 -9.88
CA ILE A 200 14.87 -23.74 -10.82
C ILE A 200 16.14 -24.59 -10.80
N ASN A 201 16.00 -25.90 -10.71
CA ASN A 201 17.11 -26.80 -10.98
C ASN A 201 17.42 -26.76 -12.48
N GLU A 202 18.50 -26.11 -12.88
CA GLU A 202 18.90 -25.94 -14.29
C GLU A 202 19.04 -27.27 -15.05
N ARG A 203 19.30 -28.38 -14.36
CA ARG A 203 19.44 -29.70 -14.97
C ARG A 203 18.12 -30.45 -15.13
N THR A 204 17.17 -30.27 -14.21
CA THR A 204 15.92 -31.05 -14.18
C THR A 204 14.67 -30.24 -14.50
N GLY A 205 14.76 -28.91 -14.50
CA GLY A 205 13.61 -28.01 -14.62
C GLY A 205 12.72 -27.96 -13.35
N GLU A 206 13.08 -28.70 -12.29
CA GLU A 206 12.27 -28.76 -11.09
C GLU A 206 12.34 -27.45 -10.29
N VAL A 207 11.16 -26.99 -9.88
CA VAL A 207 10.97 -25.80 -9.04
C VAL A 207 11.29 -26.15 -7.59
N LYS A 208 12.34 -25.53 -7.00
CA LYS A 208 12.60 -25.64 -5.56
C LYS A 208 11.57 -24.81 -4.82
N ASN A 209 10.69 -25.49 -4.08
CA ASN A 209 9.67 -24.82 -3.26
C ASN A 209 10.35 -23.87 -2.24
N ILE A 210 10.16 -22.56 -2.42
CA ILE A 210 10.74 -21.51 -1.56
C ILE A 210 10.20 -21.55 -0.14
N TYR A 211 9.05 -22.19 0.08
CA TYR A 211 8.40 -22.26 1.38
C TYR A 211 8.85 -23.48 2.20
N LYS A 212 9.39 -24.53 1.57
CA LYS A 212 9.68 -25.81 2.23
C LYS A 212 10.73 -25.72 3.34
N ASN A 213 11.61 -24.72 3.32
CA ASN A 213 12.66 -24.54 4.34
C ASN A 213 12.33 -23.45 5.38
N TYR A 214 11.13 -22.86 5.36
CA TYR A 214 10.76 -21.76 6.25
C TYR A 214 9.65 -22.10 7.25
N PHE A 215 9.02 -23.26 7.09
CA PHE A 215 7.95 -23.78 7.95
C PHE A 215 8.36 -25.03 8.76
N ASP A 216 9.60 -25.50 8.59
CA ASP A 216 10.26 -26.51 9.44
C ASP A 216 11.08 -25.81 10.53
#